data_AF-A0A7V4G0U3-F1
#
_entry.id   AF-A0A7V4G0U3-F1
#
_cell.length_a   1.000
_cell.length_b   1.000
_cell.length_c   1.000
_cell.angle_alpha   90.00
_cell.angle_beta   90.00
_cell.angle_gamma   90.00
#
_symmetry.space_group_name_H-M   'P 1'
#
loop_
_entity.id
_entity.type
_entity.pdbx_description
1 polymer ?
#
loop_
_entity_poly.entity_id
_entity_poly.type
_entity_poly.pdbx_seq_one_letter_code
_entity_poly.pdbx_strand_id
1 'polypeptide(L)'
;LWKRPIPQWRDFGLKEYVNSAQLPTSGTDGEIIANLPYNAQITPCLKVNAPAGAVIKIQTDTQGDGPSVRAEYTTRDGEQEYESFGWMSGNTVKYTIPKSVKILALRYRETGFDTDFSGSFRCNDSNLNTLWTKAQRTLYITLRDNYMDCPTRERAQWWGDAVIEIEQTFFALDRRVDLLSRKAMSDLTLWQRSNNTLYSPVPAGNWDQELPQQMLASIGRAGFWTYYMHTGDDAAIRAVYPAVKRYMGVWQRSSDGLVQYRGGEWDWSDWGNNVDNTVLLNIWYYMALDGAARMADVAGQTADASSYRSRMAEFKPAFLARFWNGTELRTPGRTGGTDDRGHGLGIVAGLLGSEHWPAVLSILKRVTESGPYLEKYVLESFFVMNDAKDGLARMRQRYRSMIQSKYSTLWEFWNAGEGTINHAWTGGPLTLMSQYVAGVAPTKPGYLEFQVMPQLGDLTQVAATVPSRKGSISVDIKRGPPFAMQVTVPPDTRATVGVPIDAVTTQGLARLEVTIDGAVAFSAGTSKPSASVAFAGEASGYVKFVLGPGTHTLAAREM
;
A
#
# COMPACT_ATOMS: atom_id res chain seq x y z
N LEU A 1 -23.06 7.61 -23.89
CA LEU A 1 -22.85 7.62 -22.42
C LEU A 1 -22.38 6.23 -21.99
N TRP A 2 -21.39 6.13 -21.10
CA TRP A 2 -20.86 4.86 -20.58
C TRP A 2 -21.40 4.58 -19.17
N LYS A 3 -21.66 3.31 -18.84
CA LYS A 3 -22.08 2.92 -17.49
C LYS A 3 -20.91 3.12 -16.52
N ARG A 4 -21.16 3.74 -15.35
CA ARG A 4 -20.15 3.91 -14.29
C ARG A 4 -19.65 2.53 -13.83
N PRO A 5 -18.33 2.25 -13.87
CA PRO A 5 -17.78 0.93 -13.54
C PRO A 5 -17.51 0.73 -12.04
N ILE A 6 -17.70 1.77 -11.23
CA ILE A 6 -17.47 1.79 -9.78
C ILE A 6 -18.75 2.24 -9.06
N PRO A 7 -18.92 1.93 -7.76
CA PRO A 7 -20.07 2.42 -7.00
C PRO A 7 -20.12 3.95 -6.94
N GLN A 8 -21.30 4.48 -6.58
CA GLN A 8 -21.45 5.89 -6.25
C GLN A 8 -20.83 6.15 -4.88
N TRP A 9 -20.48 7.40 -4.60
CA TRP A 9 -19.94 7.79 -3.29
C TRP A 9 -20.91 7.41 -2.16
N ARG A 10 -20.35 6.94 -1.05
CA ARG A 10 -21.08 6.74 0.19
C ARG A 10 -21.31 8.10 0.86
N ASP A 11 -22.53 8.35 1.28
CA ASP A 11 -22.93 9.47 2.14
C ASP A 11 -23.13 8.93 3.56
N PHE A 12 -22.36 9.46 4.53
CA PHE A 12 -22.45 9.04 5.92
C PHE A 12 -23.48 9.84 6.74
N GLY A 13 -24.32 10.62 6.07
CA GLY A 13 -25.30 11.49 6.70
C GLY A 13 -24.71 12.80 7.21
N LEU A 14 -25.61 13.67 7.65
CA LEU A 14 -25.27 14.93 8.28
C LEU A 14 -24.83 14.69 9.72
N LYS A 15 -23.66 15.19 10.12
CA LYS A 15 -23.04 14.97 11.42
C LYS A 15 -22.73 16.28 12.13
N GLU A 16 -22.78 16.23 13.46
CA GLU A 16 -22.28 17.30 14.34
C GLU A 16 -20.76 17.22 14.46
N TYR A 17 -20.12 18.37 14.61
CA TYR A 17 -18.70 18.44 14.98
C TYR A 17 -18.47 17.89 16.39
N VAL A 18 -17.26 17.38 16.64
CA VAL A 18 -16.86 16.81 17.95
C VAL A 18 -17.00 17.85 19.06
N ASN A 19 -16.69 19.11 18.76
CA ASN A 19 -16.80 20.24 19.67
C ASN A 19 -18.06 21.09 19.46
N SER A 20 -19.13 20.53 18.91
CA SER A 20 -20.37 21.25 18.59
C SER A 20 -20.95 22.02 19.78
N ALA A 21 -20.86 21.46 21.00
CA ALA A 21 -21.33 22.11 22.23
C ALA A 21 -20.52 23.36 22.63
N GLN A 22 -19.31 23.53 22.11
CA GLN A 22 -18.42 24.67 22.39
C GLN A 22 -18.43 25.72 21.27
N LEU A 23 -19.12 25.46 20.16
CA LEU A 23 -19.23 26.43 19.06
C LEU A 23 -20.13 27.60 19.45
N PRO A 24 -19.81 28.84 19.05
CA PRO A 24 -20.60 30.01 19.40
C PRO A 24 -21.96 30.01 18.68
N THR A 25 -22.96 30.64 19.29
CA THR A 25 -24.32 30.81 18.74
C THR A 25 -24.46 32.06 17.86
N SER A 26 -23.39 32.83 17.68
CA SER A 26 -23.29 34.00 16.81
C SER A 26 -21.91 34.04 16.17
N GLY A 27 -21.79 34.72 15.03
CA GLY A 27 -20.49 35.01 14.45
C GLY A 27 -19.61 35.82 15.41
N THR A 28 -18.30 35.79 15.17
CA THR A 28 -17.29 36.44 16.02
C THR A 28 -16.43 37.44 15.26
N ASP A 29 -16.61 37.57 13.94
CA ASP A 29 -15.70 38.20 12.97
C ASP A 29 -14.31 37.53 12.87
N GLY A 30 -13.96 36.66 13.83
CA GLY A 30 -12.73 35.87 13.86
C GLY A 30 -12.94 34.43 13.39
N GLU A 31 -11.91 33.61 13.55
CA GLU A 31 -11.95 32.18 13.23
C GLU A 31 -12.75 31.40 14.27
N ILE A 32 -13.68 30.58 13.80
CA ILE A 32 -14.41 29.57 14.58
C ILE A 32 -13.91 28.21 14.10
N ILE A 33 -13.35 27.42 15.02
CA ILE A 33 -12.75 26.12 14.70
C ILE A 33 -13.71 25.00 15.10
N ALA A 34 -14.14 24.22 14.11
CA ALA A 34 -14.99 23.06 14.28
C ALA A 34 -14.20 21.76 14.03
N ASN A 35 -14.15 20.88 15.02
CA ASN A 35 -13.30 19.70 15.03
C ASN A 35 -13.99 18.51 14.36
N LEU A 36 -13.31 17.90 13.40
CA LEU A 36 -13.68 16.60 12.86
C LEU A 36 -13.09 15.50 13.77
N PRO A 37 -13.68 14.29 13.81
CA PRO A 37 -13.14 13.19 14.62
C PRO A 37 -11.78 12.68 14.12
N TYR A 38 -11.46 12.94 12.87
CA TYR A 38 -10.25 12.55 12.15
C TYR A 38 -10.17 13.37 10.85
N ASN A 39 -9.06 13.27 10.12
CA ASN A 39 -9.00 13.77 8.74
C ASN A 39 -10.08 13.06 7.90
N ALA A 40 -10.95 13.81 7.24
CA ALA A 40 -12.08 13.27 6.48
C ALA A 40 -12.36 14.10 5.22
N GLN A 41 -12.92 13.46 4.19
CA GLN A 41 -13.52 14.14 3.04
C GLN A 41 -14.92 14.63 3.42
N ILE A 42 -15.14 15.94 3.44
CA ILE A 42 -16.40 16.52 3.93
C ILE A 42 -16.94 17.63 3.02
N THR A 43 -18.25 17.86 3.10
CA THR A 43 -18.92 19.09 2.69
C THR A 43 -19.40 19.83 3.95
N PRO A 44 -19.00 21.09 4.16
CA PRO A 44 -19.50 21.90 5.27
C PRO A 44 -20.98 22.25 5.09
N CYS A 45 -21.78 22.11 6.15
CA CYS A 45 -23.21 22.42 6.17
C CYS A 45 -23.51 23.44 7.29
N LEU A 46 -24.19 24.53 6.99
CA LEU A 46 -24.56 25.55 7.97
C LEU A 46 -26.04 25.87 7.95
N LYS A 47 -26.56 26.20 9.14
CA LYS A 47 -27.87 26.80 9.34
C LYS A 47 -27.69 28.10 10.12
N VAL A 48 -28.17 29.21 9.57
CA VAL A 48 -27.97 30.55 10.13
C VAL A 48 -29.21 31.41 9.99
N ASN A 49 -29.33 32.44 10.83
CA ASN A 49 -30.22 33.56 10.62
C ASN A 49 -29.37 34.83 10.49
N ALA A 50 -29.45 35.51 9.36
CA ALA A 50 -28.50 36.55 8.96
C ALA A 50 -29.19 37.69 8.22
N PRO A 51 -28.63 38.92 8.26
CA PRO A 51 -29.00 39.96 7.30
C PRO A 51 -28.48 39.62 5.91
N ALA A 52 -29.17 40.07 4.87
CA ALA A 52 -28.70 39.91 3.50
C ALA A 52 -27.31 40.53 3.27
N GLY A 53 -26.46 39.83 2.52
CA GLY A 53 -25.14 40.30 2.11
C GLY A 53 -23.98 39.97 3.06
N ALA A 54 -24.24 39.41 4.24
CA ALA A 54 -23.15 38.93 5.09
C ALA A 54 -22.43 37.74 4.42
N VAL A 55 -21.09 37.77 4.41
CA VAL A 55 -20.25 36.74 3.78
C VAL A 55 -19.65 35.82 4.84
N ILE A 56 -19.95 34.54 4.74
CA ILE A 56 -19.35 33.48 5.56
C ILE A 56 -18.22 32.83 4.76
N LYS A 57 -17.02 32.75 5.33
CA LYS A 57 -15.87 32.05 4.72
C LYS A 57 -15.67 30.70 5.37
N ILE A 58 -15.35 29.69 4.57
CA ILE A 58 -15.23 28.30 5.01
C ILE A 58 -13.98 27.68 4.39
N GLN A 59 -13.14 27.06 5.22
CA GLN A 59 -11.95 26.35 4.79
C GLN A 59 -11.57 25.26 5.80
N THR A 60 -10.54 24.46 5.53
CA THR A 60 -10.00 23.46 6.47
C THR A 60 -8.63 23.85 7.00
N ASP A 61 -8.11 23.10 7.98
CA ASP A 61 -6.73 23.23 8.48
C ASP A 61 -5.65 22.91 7.45
N THR A 62 -6.01 22.32 6.31
CA THR A 62 -5.07 22.02 5.21
C THR A 62 -4.92 23.17 4.22
N GLN A 63 -5.53 24.34 4.49
CA GLN A 63 -5.16 25.58 3.80
C GLN A 63 -3.71 25.93 4.15
N GLY A 64 -2.82 25.73 3.18
CA GLY A 64 -1.36 25.84 3.37
C GLY A 64 -0.58 24.68 2.76
N ASP A 65 -1.23 23.53 2.56
CA ASP A 65 -0.65 22.37 1.83
C ASP A 65 -0.42 22.66 0.33
N GLY A 66 -0.83 23.84 -0.15
CA GLY A 66 -0.84 24.29 -1.55
C GLY A 66 -2.23 24.78 -2.00
N PRO A 67 -2.49 24.87 -3.32
CA PRO A 67 -3.83 25.15 -3.85
C PRO A 67 -4.88 24.25 -3.20
N SER A 68 -5.90 24.81 -2.55
CA SER A 68 -6.90 24.03 -1.82
C SER A 68 -8.28 24.64 -1.91
N VAL A 69 -9.30 23.79 -1.81
CA VAL A 69 -10.70 24.20 -1.90
C VAL A 69 -11.10 25.01 -0.67
N ARG A 70 -11.67 26.19 -0.90
CA ARG A 70 -12.37 27.02 0.08
C ARG A 70 -13.74 27.41 -0.46
N ALA A 71 -14.65 27.81 0.42
CA ALA A 71 -15.97 28.30 0.04
C ALA A 71 -16.26 29.65 0.67
N GLU A 72 -17.04 30.46 -0.03
CA GLU A 72 -17.67 31.67 0.51
C GLU A 72 -19.17 31.58 0.24
N TYR A 73 -19.98 31.93 1.24
CA TYR A 73 -21.43 31.96 1.15
C TYR A 73 -21.95 33.35 1.49
N THR A 74 -22.66 33.98 0.54
CA THR A 74 -23.34 35.25 0.75
C THR A 74 -24.78 34.98 1.18
N THR A 75 -25.11 35.44 2.38
CA THR A 75 -26.41 35.22 3.00
C THR A 75 -27.53 36.04 2.35
N ARG A 76 -28.74 35.48 2.32
CA ARG A 76 -30.00 36.25 2.20
C ARG A 76 -30.49 36.70 3.58
N ASP A 77 -31.53 37.52 3.62
CA ASP A 77 -32.17 37.89 4.88
C ASP A 77 -32.91 36.68 5.51
N GLY A 78 -32.87 36.60 6.85
CA GLY A 78 -33.58 35.61 7.65
C GLY A 78 -32.88 34.24 7.79
N GLU A 79 -33.65 33.25 8.24
CA GLU A 79 -33.19 31.88 8.45
C GLU A 79 -32.95 31.15 7.13
N GLN A 80 -31.80 30.47 7.00
CA GLN A 80 -31.37 29.77 5.80
C GLN A 80 -30.40 28.62 6.10
N GLU A 81 -30.30 27.69 5.15
CA GLU A 81 -29.38 26.55 5.18
C GLU A 81 -28.53 26.53 3.90
N TYR A 82 -27.28 26.11 4.03
CA TYR A 82 -26.33 26.00 2.93
C TYR A 82 -25.41 24.80 3.13
N GLU A 83 -25.14 24.06 2.04
CA GLU A 83 -24.12 23.03 1.95
C GLU A 83 -23.14 23.39 0.83
N SER A 84 -21.85 23.38 1.12
CA SER A 84 -20.81 23.60 0.11
C SER A 84 -20.50 22.29 -0.62
N PHE A 85 -20.98 22.13 -1.85
CA PHE A 85 -20.75 20.92 -2.64
C PHE A 85 -19.30 20.75 -3.15
N GLY A 86 -18.48 21.81 -3.07
CA GLY A 86 -17.03 21.69 -3.22
C GLY A 86 -16.44 20.99 -1.98
N TRP A 87 -16.20 19.68 -2.09
CA TRP A 87 -15.69 18.88 -0.97
C TRP A 87 -14.25 19.29 -0.58
N MET A 88 -14.01 19.25 0.72
CA MET A 88 -12.76 19.62 1.38
C MET A 88 -12.23 18.42 2.18
N SER A 89 -10.95 18.45 2.55
CA SER A 89 -10.34 17.46 3.45
C SER A 89 -9.58 18.19 4.56
N GLY A 90 -9.58 17.63 5.76
CA GLY A 90 -8.83 18.16 6.89
C GLY A 90 -9.28 17.56 8.21
N ASN A 91 -8.63 17.95 9.31
CA ASN A 91 -8.99 17.57 10.69
C ASN A 91 -9.91 18.60 11.34
N THR A 92 -9.94 19.83 10.84
CA THR A 92 -10.86 20.86 11.32
C THR A 92 -11.44 21.66 10.16
N VAL A 93 -12.63 22.20 10.37
CA VAL A 93 -13.25 23.20 9.51
C VAL A 93 -13.17 24.55 10.22
N LYS A 94 -12.64 25.54 9.52
CA LYS A 94 -12.43 26.91 9.96
C LYS A 94 -13.46 27.80 9.29
N TYR A 95 -14.30 28.43 10.09
CA TYR A 95 -15.30 29.38 9.63
C TYR A 95 -14.89 30.81 10.01
N THR A 96 -15.13 31.78 9.14
CA THR A 96 -15.18 33.20 9.51
C THR A 96 -16.60 33.69 9.29
N ILE A 97 -17.31 33.96 10.39
CA ILE A 97 -18.72 34.32 10.39
C ILE A 97 -18.86 35.72 11.02
N PRO A 98 -19.47 36.70 10.31
CA PRO A 98 -19.68 38.05 10.85
C PRO A 98 -20.57 38.04 12.10
N LYS A 99 -20.30 38.92 13.08
CA LYS A 99 -21.12 39.04 14.30
C LYS A 99 -22.61 39.31 14.06
N SER A 100 -22.96 39.85 12.90
CA SER A 100 -24.35 40.07 12.49
C SER A 100 -25.11 38.78 12.19
N VAL A 101 -24.44 37.63 12.09
CA VAL A 101 -25.04 36.33 11.77
C VAL A 101 -25.27 35.54 13.06
N LYS A 102 -26.51 35.10 13.31
CA LYS A 102 -26.84 34.11 14.33
C LYS A 102 -26.59 32.71 13.78
N ILE A 103 -25.79 31.92 14.50
CA ILE A 103 -25.47 30.54 14.14
C ILE A 103 -26.52 29.62 14.79
N LEU A 104 -27.25 28.88 13.96
CA LEU A 104 -28.25 27.91 14.42
C LEU A 104 -27.70 26.49 14.42
N ALA A 105 -26.85 26.14 13.45
CA ALA A 105 -26.08 24.91 13.43
C ALA A 105 -24.85 25.04 12.51
N LEU A 106 -23.74 24.45 12.92
CA LEU A 106 -22.60 24.15 12.04
C LEU A 106 -22.41 22.64 12.07
N ARG A 107 -22.46 22.02 10.89
CA ARG A 107 -22.41 20.57 10.68
C ARG A 107 -21.55 20.26 9.48
N TYR A 108 -21.35 18.97 9.22
CA TYR A 108 -20.70 18.51 8.00
C TYR A 108 -21.34 17.23 7.51
N ARG A 109 -21.15 16.93 6.24
CA ARG A 109 -21.44 15.62 5.66
C ARG A 109 -20.16 15.00 5.17
N GLU A 110 -19.88 13.79 5.64
CA GLU A 110 -18.75 13.00 5.16
C GLU A 110 -19.17 12.20 3.94
N THR A 111 -18.33 12.22 2.91
CA THR A 111 -18.52 11.41 1.70
C THR A 111 -17.22 10.72 1.33
N GLY A 112 -17.28 9.58 0.65
CA GLY A 112 -16.08 8.89 0.20
C GLY A 112 -16.40 7.75 -0.75
N PHE A 113 -15.38 7.00 -1.18
CA PHE A 113 -15.61 5.77 -1.94
C PHE A 113 -16.47 4.79 -1.12
N ASP A 114 -17.42 4.11 -1.78
CA ASP A 114 -18.30 3.16 -1.12
C ASP A 114 -17.62 1.81 -0.88
N THR A 115 -16.97 1.71 0.27
CA THR A 115 -16.27 0.53 0.78
C THR A 115 -16.30 0.51 2.31
N ASP A 116 -16.12 -0.67 2.89
CA ASP A 116 -15.99 -0.90 4.32
C ASP A 116 -14.54 -1.23 4.70
N PHE A 117 -14.18 -0.92 5.95
CA PHE A 117 -12.94 -1.39 6.58
C PHE A 117 -13.11 -2.83 7.04
N SER A 118 -13.05 -3.77 6.09
CA SER A 118 -13.16 -5.21 6.39
C SER A 118 -11.83 -5.87 6.74
N GLY A 119 -10.71 -5.18 6.51
CA GLY A 119 -9.37 -5.65 6.88
C GLY A 119 -8.94 -5.13 8.24
N SER A 120 -8.10 -5.90 8.94
CA SER A 120 -7.58 -5.50 10.26
C SER A 120 -6.19 -6.06 10.54
N PHE A 121 -5.46 -5.37 11.41
CA PHE A 121 -4.21 -5.84 12.00
C PHE A 121 -4.11 -5.34 13.45
N ARG A 122 -3.60 -6.19 14.33
CA ARG A 122 -3.30 -5.85 15.72
C ARG A 122 -2.13 -6.69 16.20
N CYS A 123 -1.25 -6.10 16.99
CA CYS A 123 -0.18 -6.81 17.69
C CYS A 123 0.01 -6.28 19.12
N ASN A 124 0.97 -6.83 19.84
CA ASN A 124 1.33 -6.38 21.19
C ASN A 124 2.16 -5.08 21.23
N ASP A 125 2.38 -4.41 20.09
CA ASP A 125 3.03 -3.11 19.98
C ASP A 125 2.02 -2.03 19.56
N SER A 126 1.70 -1.11 20.47
CA SER A 126 0.71 -0.05 20.22
C SER A 126 1.14 0.96 19.16
N ASN A 127 2.45 1.17 18.96
CA ASN A 127 2.95 2.07 17.93
C ASN A 127 2.70 1.50 16.53
N LEU A 128 2.93 0.20 16.35
CA LEU A 128 2.65 -0.48 15.07
C LEU A 128 1.15 -0.55 14.79
N ASN A 129 0.31 -0.77 15.82
CA ASN A 129 -1.15 -0.70 15.67
C ASN A 129 -1.61 0.70 15.23
N THR A 130 -1.02 1.75 15.82
CA THR A 130 -1.29 3.14 15.45
C THR A 130 -0.86 3.42 14.02
N LEU A 131 0.33 2.96 13.61
CA LEU A 131 0.84 3.10 12.26
C LEU A 131 -0.10 2.45 11.23
N TRP A 132 -0.51 1.20 11.48
CA TRP A 132 -1.43 0.49 10.60
C TRP A 132 -2.78 1.22 10.46
N THR A 133 -3.32 1.70 11.58
CA THR A 133 -4.60 2.45 11.61
C THR A 133 -4.51 3.77 10.86
N LYS A 134 -3.40 4.51 11.02
CA LYS A 134 -3.16 5.77 10.28
C LYS A 134 -3.00 5.50 8.79
N ALA A 135 -2.28 4.44 8.40
CA ALA A 135 -2.17 4.03 7.00
C ALA A 135 -3.54 3.71 6.38
N GLN A 136 -4.38 2.93 7.07
CA GLN A 136 -5.74 2.61 6.58
C GLN A 136 -6.59 3.88 6.40
N ARG A 137 -6.51 4.82 7.34
CA ARG A 137 -7.23 6.10 7.24
C ARG A 137 -6.70 6.95 6.09
N THR A 138 -5.38 7.02 5.91
CA THR A 138 -4.72 7.75 4.81
C THR A 138 -5.22 7.21 3.47
N LEU A 139 -5.14 5.88 3.28
CA LEU A 139 -5.67 5.19 2.12
C LEU A 139 -7.13 5.55 1.85
N TYR A 140 -8.02 5.44 2.83
CA TYR A 140 -9.45 5.69 2.58
C TYR A 140 -9.73 7.10 2.06
N ILE A 141 -9.05 8.10 2.61
CA ILE A 141 -9.25 9.50 2.25
C ILE A 141 -8.67 9.81 0.87
N THR A 142 -7.71 9.02 0.37
CA THR A 142 -7.23 9.12 -1.01
C THR A 142 -8.07 8.34 -2.02
N LEU A 143 -9.16 7.69 -1.60
CA LEU A 143 -10.11 7.04 -2.51
C LEU A 143 -11.34 7.90 -2.77
N ARG A 144 -11.64 8.12 -4.05
CA ARG A 144 -12.92 8.71 -4.48
C ARG A 144 -13.42 8.08 -5.77
N ASP A 145 -13.43 8.79 -6.89
CA ASP A 145 -13.70 8.23 -8.21
C ASP A 145 -12.44 7.71 -8.94
N ASN A 146 -11.28 7.95 -8.32
CA ASN A 146 -9.94 7.44 -8.63
C ASN A 146 -9.17 7.21 -7.32
N TYR A 147 -7.96 6.69 -7.44
CA TYR A 147 -6.92 6.85 -6.40
C TYR A 147 -6.32 8.26 -6.52
N MET A 148 -5.86 8.83 -5.41
CA MET A 148 -5.31 10.18 -5.36
C MET A 148 -3.98 10.17 -4.59
N ASP A 149 -3.00 10.94 -5.04
CA ASP A 149 -1.81 11.28 -4.24
C ASP A 149 -2.19 11.87 -2.88
N CYS A 150 -3.07 12.88 -2.90
CA CYS A 150 -3.55 13.60 -1.73
C CYS A 150 -4.99 14.10 -1.91
N PRO A 151 -5.76 14.27 -0.83
CA PRO A 151 -7.15 14.75 -0.91
C PRO A 151 -7.24 16.30 -0.93
N THR A 152 -6.12 16.99 -0.87
CA THR A 152 -6.05 18.45 -0.73
C THR A 152 -5.65 19.10 -2.05
N ARG A 153 -4.35 19.08 -2.36
CA ARG A 153 -3.71 19.91 -3.39
C ARG A 153 -3.97 19.46 -4.81
N GLU A 154 -3.64 18.23 -5.14
CA GLU A 154 -3.71 17.75 -6.52
C GLU A 154 -4.97 16.91 -6.78
N ARG A 155 -5.28 15.97 -5.88
CA ARG A 155 -6.40 15.03 -6.04
C ARG A 155 -6.24 14.21 -7.33
N ALA A 156 -5.01 13.89 -7.69
CA ALA A 156 -4.65 13.33 -8.98
C ALA A 156 -4.19 11.88 -8.84
N GLN A 157 -4.55 11.04 -9.81
CA GLN A 157 -4.15 9.63 -9.81
C GLN A 157 -2.73 9.50 -10.34
N TRP A 158 -1.76 9.74 -9.46
CA TRP A 158 -0.36 9.45 -9.71
C TRP A 158 -0.10 7.96 -9.61
N TRP A 159 0.63 7.43 -10.58
CA TRP A 159 0.72 5.98 -10.75
C TRP A 159 1.76 5.30 -9.86
N GLY A 160 2.79 6.05 -9.44
CA GLY A 160 3.66 5.60 -8.34
C GLY A 160 2.86 5.34 -7.06
N ASP A 161 1.98 6.28 -6.71
CA ASP A 161 1.05 6.22 -5.57
C ASP A 161 0.04 5.10 -5.71
N ALA A 162 -0.67 5.05 -6.85
CA ALA A 162 -1.70 4.07 -7.11
C ALA A 162 -1.20 2.63 -6.96
N VAL A 163 0.07 2.35 -7.30
CA VAL A 163 0.68 1.02 -7.06
C VAL A 163 0.66 0.64 -5.58
N ILE A 164 1.09 1.54 -4.70
CA ILE A 164 1.14 1.30 -3.26
C ILE A 164 -0.28 1.31 -2.66
N GLU A 165 -1.15 2.19 -3.13
CA GLU A 165 -2.53 2.27 -2.67
C GLU A 165 -3.33 1.01 -3.04
N ILE A 166 -3.26 0.55 -4.29
CA ILE A 166 -3.92 -0.68 -4.75
C ILE A 166 -3.51 -1.86 -3.88
N GLU A 167 -2.21 -2.02 -3.61
CA GLU A 167 -1.71 -3.09 -2.74
C GLU A 167 -2.29 -3.00 -1.32
N GLN A 168 -2.33 -1.80 -0.72
CA GLN A 168 -2.95 -1.60 0.61
C GLN A 168 -4.44 -1.96 0.63
N THR A 169 -5.19 -1.67 -0.44
CA THR A 169 -6.64 -1.94 -0.48
C THR A 169 -6.96 -3.41 -0.24
N PHE A 170 -6.10 -4.33 -0.70
CA PHE A 170 -6.32 -5.76 -0.54
C PHE A 170 -6.23 -6.23 0.91
N PHE A 171 -5.57 -5.47 1.78
CA PHE A 171 -5.43 -5.78 3.19
C PHE A 171 -6.33 -4.93 4.09
N ALA A 172 -6.84 -3.79 3.60
CA ALA A 172 -7.57 -2.82 4.42
C ALA A 172 -9.09 -2.79 4.18
N LEU A 173 -9.54 -3.01 2.95
CA LEU A 173 -10.88 -2.63 2.47
C LEU A 173 -11.64 -3.81 1.88
N ASP A 174 -12.97 -3.74 1.78
CA ASP A 174 -13.74 -4.80 1.11
C ASP A 174 -13.51 -4.85 -0.41
N ARG A 175 -13.98 -5.92 -1.06
CA ARG A 175 -13.68 -6.20 -2.48
C ARG A 175 -14.42 -5.33 -3.50
N ARG A 176 -15.30 -4.41 -3.08
CA ARG A 176 -15.85 -3.39 -4.00
C ARG A 176 -14.74 -2.49 -4.55
N VAL A 177 -13.67 -2.30 -3.78
CA VAL A 177 -12.52 -1.48 -4.20
C VAL A 177 -11.76 -2.05 -5.40
N ASP A 178 -11.87 -3.36 -5.66
CA ASP A 178 -11.27 -3.99 -6.84
C ASP A 178 -11.77 -3.33 -8.14
N LEU A 179 -13.01 -2.83 -8.15
CA LEU A 179 -13.58 -2.11 -9.30
C LEU A 179 -12.85 -0.79 -9.56
N LEU A 180 -12.39 -0.11 -8.50
CA LEU A 180 -11.60 1.11 -8.59
C LEU A 180 -10.20 0.80 -9.13
N SER A 181 -9.55 -0.25 -8.66
CA SER A 181 -8.27 -0.72 -9.21
C SER A 181 -8.38 -1.08 -10.69
N ARG A 182 -9.42 -1.83 -11.07
CA ARG A 182 -9.68 -2.18 -12.47
C ARG A 182 -9.93 -0.95 -13.34
N LYS A 183 -10.71 0.02 -12.84
CA LYS A 183 -10.93 1.30 -13.52
C LYS A 183 -9.62 2.04 -13.70
N ALA A 184 -8.81 2.18 -12.65
CA ALA A 184 -7.51 2.84 -12.73
C ALA A 184 -6.63 2.22 -13.82
N MET A 185 -6.43 0.90 -13.79
CA MET A 185 -5.63 0.19 -14.81
C MET A 185 -6.16 0.43 -16.24
N SER A 186 -7.48 0.47 -16.39
CA SER A 186 -8.12 0.78 -17.68
C SER A 186 -7.85 2.22 -18.10
N ASP A 187 -7.99 3.19 -17.19
CA ASP A 187 -7.73 4.61 -17.46
C ASP A 187 -6.29 4.80 -17.94
N LEU A 188 -5.28 4.25 -17.24
CA LEU A 188 -3.88 4.34 -17.65
C LEU A 188 -3.64 3.81 -19.07
N THR A 189 -4.17 2.62 -19.36
CA THR A 189 -3.90 1.95 -20.65
C THR A 189 -4.69 2.54 -21.81
N LEU A 190 -5.89 3.06 -21.57
CA LEU A 190 -6.69 3.74 -22.58
C LEU A 190 -6.19 5.14 -22.91
N TRP A 191 -5.47 5.78 -21.97
CA TRP A 191 -4.83 7.07 -22.17
C TRP A 191 -3.40 6.96 -22.74
N GLN A 192 -2.95 5.75 -23.11
CA GLN A 192 -1.64 5.55 -23.74
C GLN A 192 -1.50 6.44 -24.98
N ARG A 193 -0.37 7.15 -25.05
CA ARG A 193 -0.08 8.10 -26.13
C ARG A 193 0.17 7.37 -27.46
N SER A 194 0.03 8.09 -28.57
CA SER A 194 0.22 7.56 -29.92
C SER A 194 1.65 7.07 -30.20
N ASN A 195 2.64 7.57 -29.46
CA ASN A 195 4.03 7.11 -29.45
C ASN A 195 4.27 5.92 -28.50
N ASN A 196 3.20 5.26 -28.02
CA ASN A 196 3.19 4.11 -27.12
C ASN A 196 3.64 4.36 -25.67
N THR A 197 3.98 5.60 -25.29
CA THR A 197 4.35 5.89 -23.91
C THR A 197 3.11 6.03 -23.02
N LEU A 198 3.28 5.65 -21.75
CA LEU A 198 2.34 5.91 -20.66
C LEU A 198 2.83 7.13 -19.88
N TYR A 199 1.95 7.75 -19.10
CA TYR A 199 2.29 8.94 -18.33
C TYR A 199 1.39 9.05 -17.09
N SER A 200 1.70 10.02 -16.25
CA SER A 200 0.99 10.26 -14.99
C SER A 200 0.88 11.77 -14.74
N PRO A 201 -0.21 12.25 -14.10
CA PRO A 201 -1.34 11.48 -13.61
C PRO A 201 -2.30 11.09 -14.74
N VAL A 202 -3.08 10.04 -14.55
CA VAL A 202 -4.15 9.65 -15.49
C VAL A 202 -5.40 9.25 -14.70
N PRO A 203 -6.60 9.81 -14.98
CA PRO A 203 -6.89 10.78 -16.05
C PRO A 203 -6.26 12.15 -15.81
N ALA A 204 -5.92 12.85 -16.90
CA ALA A 204 -5.19 14.12 -16.86
C ALA A 204 -5.93 15.22 -17.61
N GLY A 205 -5.89 16.45 -17.11
CA GLY A 205 -6.43 17.63 -17.81
C GLY A 205 -5.34 18.44 -18.51
N ASN A 206 -4.33 18.83 -17.75
CA ASN A 206 -3.31 19.81 -18.12
C ASN A 206 -1.88 19.34 -17.83
N TRP A 207 -1.68 18.04 -17.58
CA TRP A 207 -0.39 17.44 -17.28
C TRP A 207 -0.25 16.09 -17.99
N ASP A 208 0.85 15.86 -18.68
CA ASP A 208 1.03 14.68 -19.54
C ASP A 208 2.47 14.13 -19.60
N GLN A 209 3.24 14.30 -18.52
CA GLN A 209 4.65 13.90 -18.46
C GLN A 209 4.82 12.41 -18.10
N GLU A 210 5.64 11.69 -18.87
CA GLU A 210 6.09 10.34 -18.50
C GLU A 210 7.05 10.42 -17.31
N LEU A 211 6.73 9.64 -16.29
CA LEU A 211 7.60 9.24 -15.19
C LEU A 211 7.96 7.77 -15.40
N PRO A 212 9.07 7.45 -16.10
CA PRO A 212 9.27 6.09 -16.63
C PRO A 212 9.33 5.01 -15.56
N GLN A 213 9.92 5.32 -14.40
CA GLN A 213 10.03 4.35 -13.29
C GLN A 213 8.68 4.08 -12.64
N GLN A 214 7.83 5.10 -12.45
CA GLN A 214 6.45 4.89 -11.97
C GLN A 214 5.64 4.06 -12.97
N MET A 215 5.82 4.30 -14.28
CA MET A 215 5.14 3.51 -15.31
C MET A 215 5.58 2.04 -15.28
N LEU A 216 6.89 1.76 -15.17
CA LEU A 216 7.42 0.40 -15.02
C LEU A 216 6.90 -0.28 -13.74
N ALA A 217 6.84 0.43 -12.61
CA ALA A 217 6.25 -0.09 -11.38
C ALA A 217 4.76 -0.47 -11.60
N SER A 218 4.03 0.39 -12.31
CA SER A 218 2.58 0.23 -12.59
C SER A 218 2.28 -0.97 -13.47
N ILE A 219 2.92 -1.06 -14.64
CA ILE A 219 2.67 -2.16 -15.57
C ILE A 219 3.35 -3.47 -15.16
N GLY A 220 4.26 -3.42 -14.19
CA GLY A 220 5.11 -4.54 -13.83
C GLY A 220 4.56 -5.43 -12.73
N ARG A 221 5.49 -6.14 -12.08
CA ARG A 221 5.17 -7.06 -11.00
C ARG A 221 4.53 -6.39 -9.78
N ALA A 222 4.91 -5.15 -9.47
CA ALA A 222 4.42 -4.42 -8.30
C ALA A 222 2.99 -3.87 -8.48
N GLY A 223 2.61 -3.46 -9.70
CA GLY A 223 1.29 -2.92 -10.00
C GLY A 223 0.31 -3.97 -10.55
N PHE A 224 0.14 -4.03 -11.87
CA PHE A 224 -0.92 -4.81 -12.53
C PHE A 224 -0.90 -6.29 -12.15
N TRP A 225 0.28 -6.88 -11.99
CA TRP A 225 0.39 -8.27 -11.57
C TRP A 225 -0.04 -8.50 -10.11
N THR A 226 0.24 -7.57 -9.20
CA THR A 226 -0.27 -7.61 -7.83
C THR A 226 -1.80 -7.59 -7.83
N TYR A 227 -2.42 -6.71 -8.61
CA TYR A 227 -3.87 -6.70 -8.78
C TYR A 227 -4.40 -8.08 -9.20
N TYR A 228 -3.76 -8.73 -10.18
CA TYR A 228 -4.15 -10.06 -10.61
C TYR A 228 -4.00 -11.12 -9.51
N MET A 229 -2.90 -11.13 -8.78
CA MET A 229 -2.66 -12.10 -7.71
C MET A 229 -3.74 -12.01 -6.61
N HIS A 230 -4.21 -10.82 -6.28
CA HIS A 230 -5.24 -10.63 -5.26
C HIS A 230 -6.68 -10.84 -5.77
N THR A 231 -6.95 -10.62 -7.06
CA THR A 231 -8.33 -10.64 -7.60
C THR A 231 -8.67 -11.85 -8.48
N GLY A 232 -7.68 -12.43 -9.15
CA GLY A 232 -7.88 -13.46 -10.18
C GLY A 232 -8.64 -12.96 -11.41
N ASP A 233 -8.61 -11.65 -11.71
CA ASP A 233 -9.35 -11.06 -12.83
C ASP A 233 -8.59 -11.18 -14.16
N ASP A 234 -8.65 -12.38 -14.76
CA ASP A 234 -8.09 -12.68 -16.08
C ASP A 234 -8.51 -11.67 -17.16
N ALA A 235 -9.78 -11.24 -17.13
CA ALA A 235 -10.34 -10.36 -18.15
C ALA A 235 -9.68 -8.98 -18.10
N ALA A 236 -9.43 -8.44 -16.91
CA ALA A 236 -8.69 -7.19 -16.75
C ALA A 236 -7.25 -7.32 -17.28
N ILE A 237 -6.56 -8.42 -16.97
CA ILE A 237 -5.18 -8.64 -17.45
C ILE A 237 -5.10 -8.78 -18.97
N ARG A 238 -6.01 -9.55 -19.56
CA ARG A 238 -6.13 -9.65 -21.03
C ARG A 238 -6.39 -8.30 -21.68
N ALA A 239 -7.20 -7.44 -21.06
CA ALA A 239 -7.54 -6.12 -21.60
C ALA A 239 -6.37 -5.13 -21.56
N VAL A 240 -5.56 -5.13 -20.50
CA VAL A 240 -4.43 -4.19 -20.36
C VAL A 240 -3.16 -4.64 -21.08
N TYR A 241 -3.00 -5.96 -21.30
CA TYR A 241 -1.77 -6.53 -21.86
C TYR A 241 -1.31 -5.90 -23.19
N PRO A 242 -2.18 -5.60 -24.18
CA PRO A 242 -1.75 -4.94 -25.41
C PRO A 242 -1.05 -3.60 -25.19
N ALA A 243 -1.52 -2.79 -24.22
CA ALA A 243 -0.89 -1.51 -23.87
C ALA A 243 0.44 -1.73 -23.15
N VAL A 244 0.51 -2.71 -22.25
CA VAL A 244 1.75 -3.15 -21.60
C VAL A 244 2.79 -3.55 -22.64
N LYS A 245 2.44 -4.39 -23.61
CA LYS A 245 3.33 -4.82 -24.70
C LYS A 245 3.87 -3.62 -25.49
N ARG A 246 3.00 -2.69 -25.87
CA ARG A 246 3.40 -1.46 -26.59
C ARG A 246 4.36 -0.60 -25.75
N TYR A 247 4.07 -0.43 -24.46
CA TYR A 247 4.96 0.32 -23.57
C TYR A 247 6.30 -0.38 -23.39
N MET A 248 6.32 -1.71 -23.20
CA MET A 248 7.57 -2.47 -23.15
C MET A 248 8.41 -2.35 -24.43
N GLY A 249 7.77 -2.10 -25.57
CA GLY A 249 8.43 -1.85 -26.86
C GLY A 249 9.14 -0.49 -26.98
N VAL A 250 8.90 0.48 -26.09
CA VAL A 250 9.59 1.79 -26.13
C VAL A 250 11.00 1.73 -25.52
N TRP A 251 11.32 0.65 -24.81
CA TRP A 251 12.57 0.49 -24.06
C TRP A 251 13.67 -0.17 -24.89
N GLN A 252 14.79 0.53 -25.04
CA GLN A 252 15.94 0.05 -25.82
C GLN A 252 16.92 -0.72 -24.94
N ARG A 253 17.61 -1.69 -25.55
CA ARG A 253 18.66 -2.48 -24.89
C ARG A 253 20.02 -1.86 -25.12
N SER A 254 20.86 -1.89 -24.11
CA SER A 254 22.30 -1.66 -24.22
C SER A 254 22.98 -2.92 -24.75
N SER A 255 24.20 -2.77 -25.28
CA SER A 255 24.99 -3.89 -25.81
C SER A 255 25.39 -4.92 -24.74
N ASP A 256 25.42 -4.52 -23.48
CA ASP A 256 25.64 -5.37 -22.30
C ASP A 256 24.39 -6.14 -21.85
N GLY A 257 23.26 -5.99 -22.55
CA GLY A 257 22.01 -6.69 -22.25
C GLY A 257 21.08 -5.95 -21.28
N LEU A 258 21.50 -4.82 -20.71
CA LEU A 258 20.72 -3.98 -19.81
C LEU A 258 19.74 -3.06 -20.54
N VAL A 259 18.94 -2.29 -19.80
CA VAL A 259 18.11 -1.24 -20.41
C VAL A 259 18.93 0.05 -20.54
N GLN A 260 18.80 0.72 -21.69
CA GLN A 260 19.34 2.06 -21.85
C GLN A 260 18.58 3.02 -20.93
N TYR A 261 19.31 3.98 -20.35
CA TYR A 261 18.69 4.96 -19.48
C TYR A 261 17.67 5.80 -20.25
N ARG A 262 16.48 5.95 -19.68
CA ARG A 262 15.37 6.73 -20.21
C ARG A 262 14.73 7.50 -19.06
N GLY A 263 14.98 8.81 -19.01
CA GLY A 263 14.41 9.71 -17.99
C GLY A 263 12.98 10.20 -18.29
N GLY A 264 12.46 9.96 -19.51
CA GLY A 264 11.11 10.42 -19.89
C GLY A 264 11.04 11.95 -19.99
N GLU A 265 9.84 12.50 -19.84
CA GLU A 265 9.66 13.95 -19.70
C GLU A 265 9.93 14.44 -18.27
N TRP A 266 9.77 13.57 -17.26
CA TRP A 266 10.15 13.85 -15.87
C TRP A 266 10.99 12.72 -15.29
N ASP A 267 12.28 13.01 -15.08
CA ASP A 267 13.24 12.05 -14.55
C ASP A 267 13.25 12.02 -13.00
N TRP A 268 12.18 11.48 -12.42
CA TRP A 268 12.00 11.34 -10.97
C TRP A 268 11.77 9.89 -10.55
N SER A 269 12.35 9.51 -9.41
CA SER A 269 12.26 8.15 -8.84
C SER A 269 11.73 8.13 -7.41
N ASP A 270 12.22 9.05 -6.57
CA ASP A 270 11.89 9.15 -5.15
C ASP A 270 12.42 10.47 -4.58
N TRP A 271 11.93 10.85 -3.41
CA TRP A 271 12.48 11.95 -2.61
C TRP A 271 13.69 11.50 -1.79
N GLY A 272 14.56 12.44 -1.43
CA GLY A 272 15.74 12.23 -0.59
C GLY A 272 17.06 12.38 -1.36
N ASN A 273 18.18 12.11 -0.69
CA ASN A 273 19.51 12.28 -1.28
C ASN A 273 20.03 10.97 -1.87
N ASN A 274 21.12 11.10 -2.63
CA ASN A 274 21.89 9.96 -3.13
C ASN A 274 21.05 8.94 -3.92
N VAL A 275 20.05 9.38 -4.68
CA VAL A 275 19.28 8.47 -5.56
C VAL A 275 20.16 7.99 -6.73
N ASP A 276 20.20 6.67 -6.98
CA ASP A 276 20.86 6.04 -8.14
C ASP A 276 19.82 5.65 -9.20
N ASN A 277 19.34 6.63 -9.96
CA ASN A 277 18.26 6.42 -10.94
C ASN A 277 18.60 5.33 -11.96
N THR A 278 19.86 5.19 -12.37
CA THR A 278 20.26 4.19 -13.35
C THR A 278 20.08 2.77 -12.80
N VAL A 279 20.46 2.53 -11.54
CA VAL A 279 20.23 1.25 -10.86
C VAL A 279 18.73 1.01 -10.70
N LEU A 280 17.98 1.98 -10.17
CA LEU A 280 16.54 1.85 -9.94
C LEU A 280 15.76 1.58 -11.23
N LEU A 281 16.03 2.33 -12.30
CA LEU A 281 15.41 2.14 -13.61
C LEU A 281 15.63 0.72 -14.15
N ASN A 282 16.85 0.19 -14.02
CA ASN A 282 17.17 -1.17 -14.45
C ASN A 282 16.42 -2.23 -13.61
N ILE A 283 16.31 -2.03 -12.29
CA ILE A 283 15.55 -2.94 -11.43
C ILE A 283 14.05 -2.89 -11.76
N TRP A 284 13.48 -1.69 -11.90
CA TRP A 284 12.09 -1.53 -12.32
C TRP A 284 11.81 -2.16 -13.68
N TYR A 285 12.75 -2.02 -14.61
CA TYR A 285 12.66 -2.63 -15.91
C TYR A 285 12.64 -4.17 -15.83
N TYR A 286 13.48 -4.76 -15.00
CA TYR A 286 13.48 -6.20 -14.74
C TYR A 286 12.15 -6.67 -14.11
N MET A 287 11.59 -5.92 -13.16
CA MET A 287 10.28 -6.22 -12.58
C MET A 287 9.13 -6.04 -13.57
N ALA A 288 9.25 -5.12 -14.52
CA ALA A 288 8.30 -4.94 -15.61
C ALA A 288 8.35 -6.09 -16.62
N LEU A 289 9.55 -6.62 -16.93
CA LEU A 289 9.70 -7.85 -17.73
C LEU A 289 9.00 -9.04 -17.05
N ASP A 290 9.15 -9.21 -15.74
CA ASP A 290 8.50 -10.30 -14.98
C ASP A 290 6.97 -10.16 -15.06
N GLY A 291 6.45 -8.96 -14.78
CA GLY A 291 5.02 -8.67 -14.89
C GLY A 291 4.48 -8.90 -16.30
N ALA A 292 5.17 -8.40 -17.32
CA ALA A 292 4.80 -8.55 -18.72
C ALA A 292 4.80 -10.02 -19.17
N ALA A 293 5.80 -10.82 -18.76
CA ALA A 293 5.87 -12.24 -19.07
C ALA A 293 4.66 -13.01 -18.51
N ARG A 294 4.30 -12.74 -17.26
CA ARG A 294 3.18 -13.41 -16.59
C ARG A 294 1.83 -12.99 -17.16
N MET A 295 1.66 -11.70 -17.44
CA MET A 295 0.45 -11.20 -18.11
C MET A 295 0.33 -11.72 -19.54
N ALA A 296 1.45 -11.91 -20.24
CA ALA A 296 1.47 -12.54 -21.56
C ALA A 296 0.95 -13.98 -21.52
N ASP A 297 1.30 -14.78 -20.49
CA ASP A 297 0.73 -16.12 -20.33
C ASP A 297 -0.79 -16.08 -20.15
N VAL A 298 -1.28 -15.20 -19.26
CA VAL A 298 -2.73 -15.01 -19.04
C VAL A 298 -3.40 -14.56 -20.34
N ALA A 299 -2.73 -13.72 -21.14
CA ALA A 299 -3.21 -13.27 -22.45
C ALA A 299 -3.12 -14.33 -23.56
N GLY A 300 -2.48 -15.48 -23.32
CA GLY A 300 -2.24 -16.52 -24.34
C GLY A 300 -1.13 -16.17 -25.34
N GLN A 301 -0.26 -15.21 -25.01
CA GLN A 301 0.81 -14.68 -25.85
C GLN A 301 2.15 -15.37 -25.51
N THR A 302 2.21 -16.68 -25.74
CA THR A 302 3.33 -17.54 -25.30
C THR A 302 4.69 -17.13 -25.87
N ALA A 303 4.73 -16.62 -27.10
CA ALA A 303 5.97 -16.14 -27.71
C ALA A 303 6.52 -14.88 -27.00
N ASP A 304 5.64 -13.94 -26.65
CA ASP A 304 6.02 -12.75 -25.89
C ASP A 304 6.53 -13.16 -24.49
N ALA A 305 5.79 -14.07 -23.82
CA ALA A 305 6.15 -14.56 -22.50
C ALA A 305 7.54 -15.21 -22.47
N SER A 306 7.84 -16.08 -23.45
CA SER A 306 9.15 -16.68 -23.61
C SER A 306 10.24 -15.64 -23.88
N SER A 307 9.99 -14.67 -24.76
CA SER A 307 10.93 -13.59 -25.07
C SER A 307 11.30 -12.76 -23.84
N TYR A 308 10.30 -12.35 -23.05
CA TYR A 308 10.53 -11.60 -21.81
C TYR A 308 11.33 -12.41 -20.78
N ARG A 309 11.04 -13.71 -20.61
CA ARG A 309 11.80 -14.60 -19.70
C ARG A 309 13.23 -14.80 -20.15
N SER A 310 13.48 -15.01 -21.44
CA SER A 310 14.84 -15.12 -21.99
C SER A 310 15.62 -13.83 -21.72
N ARG A 311 15.00 -12.67 -21.93
CA ARG A 311 15.62 -11.38 -21.60
C ARG A 311 15.94 -11.24 -20.11
N MET A 312 15.06 -11.68 -19.22
CA MET A 312 15.36 -11.68 -17.77
C MET A 312 16.54 -12.56 -17.41
N ALA A 313 16.64 -13.75 -18.02
CA ALA A 313 17.76 -14.68 -17.78
C ALA A 313 19.11 -14.07 -18.18
N GLU A 314 19.16 -13.32 -19.28
CA GLU A 314 20.35 -12.56 -19.70
C GLU A 314 20.61 -11.32 -18.80
N PHE A 315 19.54 -10.67 -18.35
CA PHE A 315 19.62 -9.39 -17.63
C PHE A 315 20.27 -9.52 -16.25
N LYS A 316 19.91 -10.55 -15.46
CA LYS A 316 20.39 -10.70 -14.09
C LYS A 316 21.94 -10.76 -13.99
N PRO A 317 22.66 -11.61 -14.74
CA PRO A 317 24.12 -11.63 -14.67
C PRO A 317 24.74 -10.32 -15.18
N ALA A 318 24.20 -9.70 -16.25
CA ALA A 318 24.67 -8.40 -16.73
C ALA A 318 24.50 -7.29 -15.69
N PHE A 319 23.37 -7.28 -14.97
CA PHE A 319 23.07 -6.31 -13.93
C PHE A 319 24.06 -6.40 -12.77
N LEU A 320 24.31 -7.62 -12.28
CA LEU A 320 25.28 -7.83 -11.21
C LEU A 320 26.69 -7.47 -11.66
N ALA A 321 27.12 -7.89 -12.87
CA ALA A 321 28.43 -7.55 -13.39
C ALA A 321 28.64 -6.03 -13.54
N ARG A 322 27.59 -5.28 -13.84
CA ARG A 322 27.64 -3.82 -14.04
C ARG A 322 27.54 -3.04 -12.73
N PHE A 323 26.63 -3.42 -11.84
CA PHE A 323 26.24 -2.57 -10.71
C PHE A 323 26.65 -3.12 -9.34
N TRP A 324 26.92 -4.41 -9.19
CA TRP A 324 27.41 -4.96 -7.93
C TRP A 324 28.93 -4.84 -7.86
N ASN A 325 29.44 -3.99 -6.97
CA ASN A 325 30.89 -3.75 -6.84
C ASN A 325 31.58 -4.69 -5.83
N GLY A 326 30.86 -5.69 -5.31
CA GLY A 326 31.32 -6.59 -4.24
C GLY A 326 30.80 -6.23 -2.85
N THR A 327 30.38 -4.98 -2.63
CA THR A 327 29.87 -4.52 -1.33
C THR A 327 28.48 -3.88 -1.40
N GLU A 328 28.16 -3.18 -2.50
CA GLU A 328 26.91 -2.48 -2.70
C GLU A 328 26.50 -2.44 -4.19
N LEU A 329 25.23 -2.14 -4.45
CA LEU A 329 24.75 -1.73 -5.77
C LEU A 329 25.11 -0.26 -6.01
N ARG A 330 25.78 0.00 -7.12
CA ARG A 330 26.21 1.35 -7.51
C ARG A 330 26.45 1.45 -9.01
N THR A 331 26.00 2.53 -9.63
CA THR A 331 26.44 2.89 -10.98
C THR A 331 27.95 3.16 -11.01
N PRO A 332 28.75 2.45 -11.83
CA PRO A 332 30.20 2.66 -11.83
C PRO A 332 30.60 4.09 -12.21
N GLY A 333 31.58 4.64 -11.49
CA GLY A 333 32.01 6.03 -11.61
C GLY A 333 31.21 7.02 -10.77
N ARG A 334 30.11 6.61 -10.13
CA ARG A 334 29.29 7.49 -9.29
C ARG A 334 29.98 7.82 -7.96
N THR A 335 30.09 9.11 -7.66
CA THR A 335 30.83 9.68 -6.52
C THR A 335 29.97 10.12 -5.32
N GLY A 336 28.71 9.68 -5.23
CA GLY A 336 27.79 10.01 -4.11
C GLY A 336 27.74 8.98 -2.98
N GLY A 337 26.88 9.22 -1.98
CA GLY A 337 26.62 8.27 -0.88
C GLY A 337 25.96 6.97 -1.35
N THR A 338 25.83 6.00 -0.44
CA THR A 338 25.10 4.74 -0.67
C THR A 338 23.60 5.00 -0.78
N ASP A 339 22.93 4.37 -1.74
CA ASP A 339 21.48 4.46 -1.93
C ASP A 339 20.79 3.21 -1.40
N ASP A 340 20.01 3.31 -0.31
CA ASP A 340 19.29 2.16 0.27
C ASP A 340 18.15 1.67 -0.63
N ARG A 341 17.58 2.53 -1.48
CA ARG A 341 16.47 2.20 -2.39
C ARG A 341 16.83 1.07 -3.35
N GLY A 342 17.98 1.20 -4.02
CA GLY A 342 18.45 0.23 -5.02
C GLY A 342 18.69 -1.15 -4.41
N HIS A 343 19.22 -1.19 -3.19
CA HIS A 343 19.43 -2.43 -2.44
C HIS A 343 18.11 -3.09 -2.05
N GLY A 344 17.20 -2.33 -1.45
CA GLY A 344 15.88 -2.83 -1.06
C GLY A 344 15.10 -3.36 -2.25
N LEU A 345 14.99 -2.55 -3.30
CA LEU A 345 14.28 -2.93 -4.52
C LEU A 345 14.97 -4.09 -5.26
N GLY A 346 16.30 -4.16 -5.26
CA GLY A 346 17.07 -5.25 -5.87
C GLY A 346 16.84 -6.61 -5.18
N ILE A 347 16.69 -6.62 -3.86
CA ILE A 347 16.27 -7.80 -3.09
C ILE A 347 14.84 -8.18 -3.44
N VAL A 348 13.91 -7.22 -3.40
CA VAL A 348 12.50 -7.46 -3.74
C VAL A 348 12.41 -8.05 -5.14
N ALA A 349 13.07 -7.46 -6.14
CA ALA A 349 13.10 -7.94 -7.52
C ALA A 349 13.68 -9.36 -7.68
N GLY A 350 14.46 -9.86 -6.73
CA GLY A 350 15.16 -11.15 -6.81
C GLY A 350 16.45 -11.08 -7.63
N LEU A 351 16.99 -9.87 -7.86
CA LEU A 351 18.29 -9.67 -8.51
C LEU A 351 19.44 -9.96 -7.54
N LEU A 352 19.26 -9.64 -6.25
CA LEU A 352 20.21 -9.94 -5.18
C LEU A 352 19.79 -11.23 -4.44
N GLY A 353 20.56 -12.31 -4.61
CA GLY A 353 20.37 -13.60 -3.92
C GLY A 353 20.87 -13.63 -2.48
N SER A 354 20.67 -14.76 -1.78
CA SER A 354 21.04 -14.97 -0.37
C SER A 354 22.51 -14.68 -0.05
N GLU A 355 23.39 -14.88 -1.01
CA GLU A 355 24.82 -14.57 -0.96
C GLU A 355 25.09 -13.06 -0.77
N HIS A 356 24.14 -12.20 -1.16
CA HIS A 356 24.25 -10.74 -1.02
C HIS A 356 23.64 -10.23 0.30
N TRP A 357 22.78 -11.01 0.96
CA TRP A 357 21.98 -10.54 2.10
C TRP A 357 22.82 -9.97 3.25
N PRO A 358 23.97 -10.55 3.67
CA PRO A 358 24.76 -9.97 4.76
C PRO A 358 25.27 -8.55 4.44
N ALA A 359 25.72 -8.31 3.21
CA ALA A 359 26.20 -7.00 2.78
C ALA A 359 25.04 -5.99 2.70
N VAL A 360 23.91 -6.41 2.10
CA VAL A 360 22.71 -5.57 1.99
C VAL A 360 22.15 -5.21 3.37
N LEU A 361 21.97 -6.17 4.27
CA LEU A 361 21.47 -5.91 5.63
C LEU A 361 22.39 -4.96 6.40
N SER A 362 23.71 -5.08 6.25
CA SER A 362 24.68 -4.16 6.86
C SER A 362 24.49 -2.71 6.40
N ILE A 363 24.10 -2.51 5.13
CA ILE A 363 23.78 -1.20 4.55
C ILE A 363 22.42 -0.72 5.05
N LEU A 364 21.37 -1.53 4.91
CA LEU A 364 19.99 -1.11 5.23
C LEU A 364 19.77 -0.80 6.72
N LYS A 365 20.62 -1.34 7.61
CA LYS A 365 20.61 -1.02 9.05
C LYS A 365 21.25 0.34 9.37
N ARG A 366 22.02 0.94 8.47
CA ARG A 366 22.74 2.20 8.70
C ARG A 366 22.35 3.36 7.78
N VAL A 367 21.92 3.07 6.54
CA VAL A 367 21.58 4.06 5.51
C VAL A 367 20.07 4.23 5.47
N THR A 368 19.57 5.47 5.54
CA THR A 368 18.13 5.78 5.56
C THR A 368 17.79 6.95 4.61
N GLU A 369 18.22 6.83 3.36
CA GLU A 369 18.15 7.91 2.38
C GLU A 369 16.79 7.99 1.68
N SER A 370 16.08 6.85 1.56
CA SER A 370 14.74 6.71 0.96
C SER A 370 13.74 7.81 1.35
N GLY A 371 12.89 8.19 0.42
CA GLY A 371 11.65 8.90 0.69
C GLY A 371 10.58 7.94 1.21
N PRO A 372 9.45 8.44 1.74
CA PRO A 372 8.35 7.59 2.20
C PRO A 372 7.83 6.62 1.13
N TYR A 373 7.86 7.01 -0.15
CA TYR A 373 7.44 6.18 -1.27
C TYR A 373 8.26 4.89 -1.40
N LEU A 374 9.58 4.97 -1.61
CA LEU A 374 10.40 3.76 -1.79
C LEU A 374 10.80 3.07 -0.48
N GLU A 375 10.55 3.70 0.68
CA GLU A 375 10.76 3.03 1.97
C GLU A 375 9.92 1.75 2.12
N LYS A 376 8.77 1.66 1.44
CA LYS A 376 8.01 0.41 1.34
C LYS A 376 8.88 -0.76 0.87
N TYR A 377 9.63 -0.58 -0.21
CA TYR A 377 10.45 -1.65 -0.80
C TYR A 377 11.73 -1.89 -0.01
N VAL A 378 12.28 -0.86 0.64
CA VAL A 378 13.39 -1.02 1.59
C VAL A 378 12.95 -1.89 2.77
N LEU A 379 11.80 -1.60 3.37
CA LEU A 379 11.25 -2.41 4.46
C LEU A 379 10.88 -3.83 4.00
N GLU A 380 10.25 -3.98 2.84
CA GLU A 380 9.91 -5.29 2.25
C GLU A 380 11.14 -6.19 2.14
N SER A 381 12.29 -5.63 1.77
CA SER A 381 13.52 -6.39 1.61
C SER A 381 14.00 -7.07 2.90
N PHE A 382 13.78 -6.48 4.08
CA PHE A 382 14.09 -7.13 5.35
C PHE A 382 13.27 -8.42 5.52
N PHE A 383 11.98 -8.39 5.19
CA PHE A 383 11.11 -9.56 5.28
C PHE A 383 11.45 -10.63 4.23
N VAL A 384 11.85 -10.21 3.02
CA VAL A 384 12.35 -11.14 1.99
C VAL A 384 13.64 -11.84 2.44
N MET A 385 14.52 -11.14 3.16
CA MET A 385 15.76 -11.69 3.74
C MET A 385 15.54 -12.42 5.08
N ASN A 386 14.28 -12.59 5.51
CA ASN A 386 13.91 -13.21 6.79
C ASN A 386 14.49 -12.49 8.04
N ASP A 387 14.64 -11.17 7.98
CA ASP A 387 15.12 -10.31 9.08
C ASP A 387 14.01 -9.36 9.59
N ALA A 388 12.87 -9.94 9.94
CA ALA A 388 11.70 -9.18 10.40
C ALA A 388 11.98 -8.34 11.66
N LYS A 389 12.91 -8.78 12.52
CA LYS A 389 13.28 -8.03 13.73
C LYS A 389 13.84 -6.65 13.37
N ASP A 390 14.84 -6.60 12.50
CA ASP A 390 15.46 -5.33 12.13
C ASP A 390 14.59 -4.54 11.13
N GLY A 391 13.79 -5.22 10.31
CA GLY A 391 12.75 -4.57 9.51
C GLY A 391 11.72 -3.81 10.35
N LEU A 392 11.21 -4.44 11.42
CA LEU A 392 10.31 -3.79 12.37
C LEU A 392 11.00 -2.68 13.18
N ALA A 393 12.28 -2.85 13.54
CA ALA A 393 13.05 -1.79 14.19
C ALA A 393 13.19 -0.54 13.31
N ARG A 394 13.53 -0.73 12.03
CA ARG A 394 13.59 0.37 11.04
C ARG A 394 12.22 1.02 10.83
N MET A 395 11.16 0.23 10.71
CA MET A 395 9.79 0.73 10.57
C MET A 395 9.41 1.63 11.76
N ARG A 396 9.68 1.21 13.00
CA ARG A 396 9.43 2.04 14.18
C ARG A 396 10.24 3.33 14.16
N GLN A 397 11.51 3.26 13.77
CA GLN A 397 12.40 4.43 13.72
C GLN A 397 11.91 5.46 12.70
N ARG A 398 11.67 5.03 11.45
CA ARG A 398 11.36 5.93 10.33
C ARG A 398 9.99 6.58 10.46
N TYR A 399 9.02 5.84 10.99
CA TYR A 399 7.64 6.32 11.15
C TYR A 399 7.36 6.98 12.50
N ARG A 400 8.37 7.08 13.39
CA ARG A 400 8.20 7.55 14.78
C ARG A 400 7.44 8.88 14.86
N SER A 401 7.84 9.88 14.07
CA SER A 401 7.23 11.21 14.08
C SER A 401 5.78 11.18 13.62
N MET A 402 5.47 10.39 12.58
CA MET A 402 4.09 10.24 12.08
C MET A 402 3.21 9.51 13.09
N ILE A 403 3.72 8.47 13.75
CA ILE A 403 3.03 7.72 14.82
C ILE A 403 2.68 8.67 15.97
N GLN A 404 3.66 9.44 16.45
CA GLN A 404 3.51 10.35 17.59
C GLN A 404 2.71 11.62 17.27
N SER A 405 2.47 11.90 15.98
CA SER A 405 1.71 13.08 15.59
C SER A 405 0.24 13.01 15.99
N LYS A 406 -0.37 14.19 16.17
CA LYS A 406 -1.82 14.33 16.40
C LYS A 406 -2.68 13.97 15.19
N TYR A 407 -2.11 13.93 13.99
CA TYR A 407 -2.85 13.68 12.76
C TYR A 407 -3.26 12.21 12.65
N SER A 408 -4.47 11.95 12.14
CA SER A 408 -4.96 10.58 11.92
C SER A 408 -4.43 9.94 10.64
N THR A 409 -3.55 10.62 9.91
CA THR A 409 -3.04 10.24 8.58
C THR A 409 -1.51 10.31 8.53
N LEU A 410 -0.93 9.73 7.48
CA LEU A 410 0.49 9.74 7.16
C LEU A 410 0.82 10.85 6.15
N TRP A 411 2.03 11.39 6.22
CA TRP A 411 2.44 12.57 5.46
C TRP A 411 3.13 12.20 4.14
N GLU A 412 3.25 13.17 3.24
CA GLU A 412 3.97 13.05 1.97
C GLU A 412 5.48 12.88 2.16
N PHE A 413 6.07 13.65 3.08
CA PHE A 413 7.49 13.65 3.42
C PHE A 413 7.72 13.17 4.86
N TRP A 414 8.97 12.86 5.20
CA TRP A 414 9.33 12.47 6.57
C TRP A 414 9.09 13.58 7.60
N ASN A 415 9.24 14.83 7.19
CA ASN A 415 9.05 15.99 8.05
C ASN A 415 7.65 16.57 7.88
N ALA A 416 7.02 16.94 9.00
CA ALA A 416 5.72 17.60 8.97
C ALA A 416 5.81 18.98 8.29
N GLY A 417 4.88 19.27 7.38
CA GLY A 417 4.75 20.58 6.74
C GLY A 417 5.58 20.79 5.46
N GLU A 418 6.40 19.82 5.04
CA GLU A 418 7.08 19.88 3.73
C GLU A 418 6.16 19.53 2.54
N GLY A 419 4.99 18.97 2.82
CA GLY A 419 3.96 18.61 1.85
C GLY A 419 2.65 18.34 2.57
N THR A 420 1.76 17.59 1.94
CA THR A 420 0.47 17.31 2.58
C THR A 420 0.61 16.41 3.82
N ILE A 421 -0.30 16.59 4.77
CA ILE A 421 -0.46 15.71 5.94
C ILE A 421 -1.20 14.40 5.62
N ASN A 422 -1.55 14.14 4.36
CA ASN A 422 -2.28 12.94 3.93
C ASN A 422 -1.82 12.48 2.53
N HIS A 423 -0.87 11.53 2.49
CA HIS A 423 -0.35 10.96 1.26
C HIS A 423 -0.21 9.43 1.38
N ALA A 424 -0.97 8.68 0.59
CA ALA A 424 -1.14 7.25 0.82
C ALA A 424 0.05 6.38 0.37
N TRP A 425 1.00 6.94 -0.41
CA TRP A 425 2.25 6.26 -0.74
C TRP A 425 3.12 5.88 0.48
N THR A 426 2.88 6.54 1.62
CA THR A 426 3.57 6.31 2.89
C THR A 426 2.96 5.14 3.67
N GLY A 427 1.86 4.58 3.16
CA GLY A 427 1.10 3.51 3.82
C GLY A 427 1.69 2.10 3.67
N GLY A 428 2.85 1.94 3.05
CA GLY A 428 3.53 0.65 2.87
C GLY A 428 3.55 -0.30 4.09
N PRO A 429 3.78 0.19 5.33
CA PRO A 429 3.73 -0.64 6.53
C PRO A 429 2.43 -1.44 6.73
N LEU A 430 1.28 -0.92 6.26
CA LEU A 430 -0.01 -1.62 6.32
C LEU A 430 0.09 -2.96 5.61
N THR A 431 0.54 -2.94 4.36
CA THR A 431 0.74 -4.14 3.54
C THR A 431 1.76 -5.06 4.19
N LEU A 432 2.93 -4.53 4.58
CA LEU A 432 4.03 -5.38 5.06
C LEU A 432 3.68 -6.11 6.37
N MET A 433 2.97 -5.43 7.28
CA MET A 433 2.50 -6.05 8.51
C MET A 433 1.45 -7.13 8.23
N SER A 434 0.49 -6.89 7.33
CA SER A 434 -0.52 -7.90 7.00
C SER A 434 0.06 -9.08 6.20
N GLN A 435 0.98 -8.82 5.27
CA GLN A 435 1.52 -9.82 4.35
C GLN A 435 2.65 -10.66 4.95
N TYR A 436 3.58 -10.04 5.69
CA TYR A 436 4.78 -10.72 6.20
C TYR A 436 4.71 -10.99 7.71
N VAL A 437 4.29 -10.01 8.51
CA VAL A 437 4.23 -10.18 9.97
C VAL A 437 3.11 -11.15 10.35
N ALA A 438 1.90 -10.94 9.84
CA ALA A 438 0.81 -11.91 9.96
C ALA A 438 0.95 -13.08 8.97
N GLY A 439 1.73 -12.89 7.89
CA GLY A 439 2.15 -13.95 6.98
C GLY A 439 1.15 -14.30 5.88
N VAL A 440 0.10 -13.50 5.67
CA VAL A 440 -1.01 -13.82 4.75
C VAL A 440 -0.74 -13.26 3.35
N ALA A 441 -0.49 -14.13 2.37
CA ALA A 441 -0.24 -13.70 0.98
C ALA A 441 -0.80 -14.71 -0.05
N PRO A 442 -1.35 -14.27 -1.19
CA PRO A 442 -1.79 -15.18 -2.25
C PRO A 442 -0.57 -15.85 -2.93
N THR A 443 -0.65 -17.17 -3.13
CA THR A 443 0.35 -17.95 -3.88
C THR A 443 -0.19 -18.38 -5.24
N LYS A 444 -1.52 -18.37 -5.41
CA LYS A 444 -2.21 -18.41 -6.70
C LYS A 444 -3.22 -17.26 -6.82
N PRO A 445 -3.58 -16.86 -8.06
CA PRO A 445 -4.48 -15.72 -8.27
C PRO A 445 -5.82 -15.86 -7.54
N GLY A 446 -6.31 -14.75 -6.99
CA GLY A 446 -7.61 -14.67 -6.31
C GLY A 446 -7.70 -15.49 -5.02
N TYR A 447 -6.56 -15.77 -4.38
CA TYR A 447 -6.45 -16.61 -3.16
C TYR A 447 -6.95 -18.05 -3.35
N LEU A 448 -6.96 -18.58 -4.58
CA LEU A 448 -7.22 -20.02 -4.81
C LEU A 448 -6.30 -20.90 -3.95
N GLU A 449 -5.03 -20.48 -3.87
CA GLU A 449 -4.09 -20.92 -2.87
C GLU A 449 -3.41 -19.69 -2.27
N PHE A 450 -3.14 -19.76 -0.97
CA PHE A 450 -2.44 -18.72 -0.24
C PHE A 450 -1.57 -19.33 0.84
N GLN A 451 -0.74 -18.49 1.45
CA GLN A 451 0.11 -18.88 2.56
C GLN A 451 -0.26 -18.14 3.85
N VAL A 452 0.06 -18.76 4.98
CA VAL A 452 0.11 -18.13 6.31
C VAL A 452 1.47 -18.46 6.92
N MET A 453 2.44 -17.56 6.73
CA MET A 453 3.85 -17.74 7.09
C MET A 453 4.33 -16.57 7.95
N PRO A 454 4.00 -16.55 9.26
CA PRO A 454 4.19 -15.36 10.10
C PRO A 454 5.66 -15.10 10.43
N GLN A 455 6.13 -13.90 10.10
CA GLN A 455 7.45 -13.39 10.50
C GLN A 455 7.32 -12.44 11.70
N LEU A 456 7.27 -13.01 12.90
CA LEU A 456 6.93 -12.24 14.12
C LEU A 456 8.02 -11.25 14.58
N GLY A 457 9.29 -11.44 14.19
CA GLY A 457 10.39 -10.60 14.66
C GLY A 457 10.49 -10.59 16.19
N ASP A 458 10.27 -9.44 16.82
CA ASP A 458 10.24 -9.27 18.28
C ASP A 458 8.82 -9.33 18.89
N LEU A 459 7.77 -9.46 18.07
CA LEU A 459 6.38 -9.48 18.53
C LEU A 459 6.01 -10.81 19.18
N THR A 460 5.10 -10.75 20.14
CA THR A 460 4.59 -11.91 20.87
C THR A 460 3.13 -12.21 20.58
N GLN A 461 2.37 -11.26 20.03
CA GLN A 461 0.99 -11.46 19.61
C GLN A 461 0.73 -10.72 18.31
N VAL A 462 0.08 -11.38 17.36
CA VAL A 462 -0.34 -10.80 16.08
C VAL A 462 -1.70 -11.37 15.72
N ALA A 463 -2.65 -10.50 15.36
CA ALA A 463 -3.93 -10.89 14.79
C ALA A 463 -4.20 -10.05 13.54
N ALA A 464 -4.68 -10.67 12.48
CA ALA A 464 -5.02 -9.95 11.25
C ALA A 464 -6.23 -10.58 10.56
N THR A 465 -6.97 -9.76 9.82
CA THR A 465 -8.00 -10.20 8.89
C THR A 465 -7.72 -9.61 7.53
N VAL A 466 -7.59 -10.47 6.53
CA VAL A 466 -7.38 -10.12 5.13
C VAL A 466 -8.66 -10.47 4.35
N PRO A 467 -9.38 -9.48 3.81
CA PRO A 467 -10.54 -9.75 2.99
C PRO A 467 -10.09 -10.43 1.69
N SER A 468 -10.94 -11.27 1.09
CA SER A 468 -10.71 -11.83 -0.25
C SER A 468 -12.06 -12.05 -0.94
N ARG A 469 -12.06 -12.27 -2.27
CA ARG A 469 -13.28 -12.62 -3.00
C ARG A 469 -13.87 -13.98 -2.60
N LYS A 470 -13.07 -14.82 -1.93
CA LYS A 470 -13.47 -16.14 -1.43
C LYS A 470 -14.02 -16.10 0.01
N GLY A 471 -13.92 -14.94 0.67
CA GLY A 471 -14.23 -14.76 2.09
C GLY A 471 -13.03 -14.23 2.87
N SER A 472 -13.24 -13.83 4.11
CA SER A 472 -12.18 -13.30 4.96
C SER A 472 -11.23 -14.40 5.43
N ILE A 473 -9.93 -14.13 5.34
CA ILE A 473 -8.86 -14.94 5.92
C ILE A 473 -8.49 -14.28 7.24
N SER A 474 -8.62 -14.99 8.36
CA SER A 474 -8.27 -14.47 9.68
C SER A 474 -7.16 -15.31 10.31
N VAL A 475 -6.24 -14.64 10.99
CA VAL A 475 -5.16 -15.28 11.74
C VAL A 475 -5.03 -14.64 13.13
N ASP A 476 -4.86 -15.45 14.17
CA ASP A 476 -4.54 -15.02 15.54
C ASP A 476 -3.37 -15.87 16.03
N ILE A 477 -2.25 -15.22 16.36
CA ILE A 477 -0.98 -15.83 16.71
C ILE A 477 -0.55 -15.34 18.09
N LYS A 478 -0.12 -16.28 18.93
CA LYS A 478 0.56 -16.02 20.20
C LYS A 478 1.88 -16.78 20.23
N ARG A 479 2.98 -16.03 20.37
CA ARG A 479 4.30 -16.57 20.73
C ARG A 479 4.31 -16.96 22.20
N GLY A 480 4.92 -18.09 22.52
CA GLY A 480 5.08 -18.61 23.86
C GLY A 480 5.27 -20.12 23.83
N PRO A 481 5.43 -20.78 24.97
CA PRO A 481 5.20 -22.21 25.08
C PRO A 481 3.76 -22.47 25.59
N PRO A 482 2.89 -23.09 24.77
CA PRO A 482 3.07 -23.41 23.36
C PRO A 482 2.91 -22.18 22.46
N PHE A 483 3.54 -22.21 21.28
CA PHE A 483 3.19 -21.33 20.18
C PHE A 483 1.78 -21.71 19.79
N ALA A 484 0.91 -20.74 19.58
CA ALA A 484 -0.48 -20.97 19.20
C ALA A 484 -0.85 -20.10 18.01
N MET A 485 -1.53 -20.70 17.04
CA MET A 485 -2.05 -20.00 15.88
C MET A 485 -3.42 -20.55 15.50
N GLN A 486 -4.41 -19.67 15.36
CA GLN A 486 -5.69 -19.99 14.74
C GLN A 486 -5.73 -19.38 13.34
N VAL A 487 -6.16 -20.15 12.34
CA VAL A 487 -6.30 -19.71 10.95
C VAL A 487 -7.69 -20.03 10.45
N THR A 488 -8.34 -19.07 9.79
CA THR A 488 -9.59 -19.30 9.04
C THR A 488 -9.29 -19.31 7.55
N VAL A 489 -9.60 -20.43 6.91
CA VAL A 489 -9.42 -20.70 5.47
C VAL A 489 -10.80 -20.63 4.80
N PRO A 490 -11.02 -19.69 3.86
CA PRO A 490 -12.33 -19.55 3.20
C PRO A 490 -12.71 -20.77 2.33
N PRO A 491 -14.02 -20.93 2.01
CA PRO A 491 -14.48 -21.95 1.06
C PRO A 491 -13.74 -21.90 -0.29
N ASP A 492 -13.57 -23.07 -0.91
CA ASP A 492 -12.93 -23.25 -2.23
C ASP A 492 -11.48 -22.72 -2.31
N THR A 493 -10.78 -22.64 -1.18
CA THR A 493 -9.36 -22.25 -1.10
C THR A 493 -8.52 -23.29 -0.36
N ARG A 494 -7.20 -23.18 -0.49
CA ARG A 494 -6.23 -23.94 0.30
C ARG A 494 -5.15 -23.03 0.86
N ALA A 495 -4.73 -23.29 2.09
CA ALA A 495 -3.69 -22.53 2.78
C ALA A 495 -2.45 -23.39 3.02
N THR A 496 -1.27 -22.90 2.63
CA THR A 496 0.00 -23.42 3.14
C THR A 496 0.36 -22.65 4.41
N VAL A 497 0.27 -23.30 5.56
CA VAL A 497 0.48 -22.70 6.88
C VAL A 497 1.81 -23.16 7.46
N GLY A 498 2.62 -22.21 7.94
CA GLY A 498 3.94 -22.47 8.51
C GLY A 498 3.99 -22.22 10.00
N VAL A 499 4.56 -23.16 10.75
CA VAL A 499 4.98 -22.94 12.13
C VAL A 499 6.45 -22.48 12.12
N PRO A 500 6.76 -21.24 12.55
CA PRO A 500 8.13 -20.74 12.62
C PRO A 500 8.92 -21.51 13.69
N ILE A 501 9.99 -22.18 13.29
CA ILE A 501 10.76 -23.09 14.17
C ILE A 501 11.41 -22.30 15.31
N ASP A 502 11.97 -21.13 15.00
CA ASP A 502 12.66 -20.24 15.94
C ASP A 502 11.73 -19.61 16.99
N ALA A 503 10.43 -19.54 16.70
CA ALA A 503 9.42 -19.11 17.66
C ALA A 503 9.06 -20.18 18.69
N VAL A 504 9.49 -21.43 18.48
CA VAL A 504 9.14 -22.58 19.33
C VAL A 504 10.37 -23.15 20.04
N THR A 505 11.48 -23.36 19.33
CA THR A 505 12.65 -24.03 19.88
C THR A 505 13.97 -23.54 19.29
N THR A 506 15.01 -23.50 20.13
CA THR A 506 16.41 -23.25 19.71
C THR A 506 17.17 -24.55 19.41
N GLN A 507 16.61 -25.71 19.80
CA GLN A 507 17.21 -27.04 19.61
C GLN A 507 16.83 -27.69 18.27
N GLY A 508 16.03 -26.99 17.45
CA GLY A 508 15.63 -27.43 16.12
C GLY A 508 14.56 -28.53 16.11
N LEU A 509 14.37 -29.13 14.94
CA LEU A 509 13.23 -30.01 14.62
C LEU A 509 13.12 -31.26 15.49
N ALA A 510 14.22 -31.77 16.03
CA ALA A 510 14.25 -32.95 16.89
C ALA A 510 13.48 -32.75 18.21
N ARG A 511 13.31 -31.49 18.63
CA ARG A 511 12.60 -31.12 19.86
C ARG A 511 11.25 -30.45 19.60
N LEU A 512 10.83 -30.37 18.33
CA LEU A 512 9.58 -29.74 17.95
C LEU A 512 8.43 -30.77 17.90
N GLU A 513 7.33 -30.43 18.54
CA GLU A 513 6.03 -31.08 18.33
C GLU A 513 5.02 -30.04 17.84
N VAL A 514 4.27 -30.36 16.79
CA VAL A 514 3.17 -29.56 16.26
C VAL A 514 1.89 -30.37 16.31
N THR A 515 0.85 -29.82 16.92
CA THR A 515 -0.52 -30.32 16.86
C THR A 515 -1.38 -29.42 15.98
N ILE A 516 -2.26 -30.02 15.19
CA ILE A 516 -3.26 -29.33 14.36
C ILE A 516 -4.62 -29.96 14.67
N ASP A 517 -5.57 -29.12 15.08
CA ASP A 517 -6.91 -29.52 15.49
C ASP A 517 -6.91 -30.62 16.57
N GLY A 518 -5.93 -30.53 17.49
CA GLY A 518 -5.74 -31.46 18.61
C GLY A 518 -4.97 -32.74 18.27
N ALA A 519 -4.66 -33.01 17.01
CA ALA A 519 -3.88 -34.18 16.58
C ALA A 519 -2.41 -33.83 16.32
N VAL A 520 -1.47 -34.70 16.70
CA VAL A 520 -0.04 -34.52 16.40
C VAL A 520 0.16 -34.65 14.89
N ALA A 521 0.56 -33.54 14.24
CA ALA A 521 0.84 -33.47 12.80
C ALA A 521 2.35 -33.57 12.50
N PHE A 522 3.20 -33.24 13.47
CA PHE A 522 4.65 -33.34 13.38
C PHE A 522 5.25 -33.55 14.77
N SER A 523 6.26 -34.43 14.89
CA SER A 523 6.97 -34.65 16.15
C SER A 523 8.36 -35.21 15.86
N ALA A 524 9.38 -34.63 16.51
CA ALA A 524 10.77 -35.08 16.46
C ALA A 524 11.31 -35.32 15.03
N GLY A 525 11.13 -34.33 14.13
CA GLY A 525 11.59 -34.45 12.73
C GLY A 525 10.73 -35.36 11.84
N THR A 526 9.61 -35.89 12.34
CA THR A 526 8.76 -36.83 11.60
C THR A 526 7.36 -36.25 11.42
N SER A 527 6.91 -36.17 10.16
CA SER A 527 5.52 -35.78 9.85
C SER A 527 4.55 -36.92 10.10
N LYS A 528 3.34 -36.59 10.57
CA LYS A 528 2.23 -37.50 10.82
C LYS A 528 1.00 -36.99 10.08
N PRO A 529 0.91 -37.21 8.75
CA PRO A 529 -0.18 -36.68 7.95
C PRO A 529 -1.53 -37.27 8.38
N SER A 530 -2.60 -36.53 8.15
CA SER A 530 -3.98 -36.99 8.33
C SER A 530 -4.78 -36.74 7.05
N ALA A 531 -6.03 -37.21 7.00
CA ALA A 531 -6.91 -36.94 5.85
C ALA A 531 -7.19 -35.45 5.65
N SER A 532 -7.13 -34.64 6.72
CA SER A 532 -7.42 -33.20 6.71
C SER A 532 -6.17 -32.31 6.72
N VAL A 533 -4.97 -32.88 6.93
CA VAL A 533 -3.71 -32.15 7.07
C VAL A 533 -2.61 -32.83 6.25
N ALA A 534 -2.15 -32.14 5.20
CA ALA A 534 -1.03 -32.63 4.38
C ALA A 534 0.28 -31.95 4.80
N PHE A 535 1.35 -32.71 4.96
CA PHE A 535 2.68 -32.14 5.21
C PHE A 535 3.24 -31.50 3.94
N ALA A 536 3.73 -30.27 4.05
CA ALA A 536 4.25 -29.48 2.93
C ALA A 536 5.76 -29.22 3.00
N GLY A 537 6.46 -29.94 3.89
CA GLY A 537 7.92 -29.90 4.01
C GLY A 537 8.46 -28.93 5.05
N GLU A 538 9.78 -28.94 5.17
CA GLU A 538 10.59 -28.08 6.03
C GLU A 538 11.44 -27.18 5.15
N ALA A 539 11.16 -25.87 5.16
CA ALA A 539 11.94 -24.93 4.36
C ALA A 539 11.81 -23.52 4.92
N SER A 540 12.87 -22.73 4.75
CA SER A 540 12.90 -21.31 5.09
C SER A 540 12.62 -21.02 6.57
N GLY A 541 12.97 -21.94 7.48
CA GLY A 541 12.74 -21.78 8.93
C GLY A 541 11.35 -22.19 9.42
N TYR A 542 10.55 -22.88 8.59
CA TYR A 542 9.20 -23.33 8.95
C TYR A 542 9.03 -24.83 8.79
N VAL A 543 8.15 -25.40 9.62
CA VAL A 543 7.44 -26.66 9.34
C VAL A 543 6.09 -26.30 8.71
N LYS A 544 5.81 -26.83 7.50
CA LYS A 544 4.68 -26.37 6.67
C LYS A 544 3.61 -27.45 6.52
N PHE A 545 2.35 -27.02 6.45
CA PHE A 545 1.18 -27.88 6.27
C PHE A 545 0.21 -27.27 5.26
N VAL A 546 -0.49 -28.09 4.49
CA VAL A 546 -1.62 -27.66 3.66
C VAL A 546 -2.93 -27.92 4.41
N LEU A 547 -3.73 -26.87 4.55
CA LEU A 547 -5.05 -26.89 5.17
C LEU A 547 -6.14 -26.57 4.14
N GLY A 548 -7.28 -27.25 4.26
CA GLY A 548 -8.50 -26.97 3.50
C GLY A 548 -9.35 -25.86 4.15
N PRO A 549 -10.56 -25.62 3.64
CA PRO A 549 -11.49 -24.66 4.22
C PRO A 549 -11.89 -25.00 5.66
N GLY A 550 -12.05 -23.98 6.50
CA GLY A 550 -12.44 -24.12 7.90
C GLY A 550 -11.60 -23.27 8.85
N THR A 551 -11.89 -23.36 10.14
CA THR A 551 -11.06 -22.77 11.19
C THR A 551 -10.19 -23.85 11.80
N HIS A 552 -8.87 -23.67 11.72
CA HIS A 552 -7.87 -24.61 12.19
C HIS A 552 -7.09 -24.02 13.36
N THR A 553 -6.76 -24.85 14.33
CA THR A 553 -5.92 -24.45 15.47
C THR A 553 -4.62 -25.23 15.44
N LEU A 554 -3.50 -24.51 15.38
CA LEU A 554 -2.15 -25.05 15.43
C LEU A 554 -1.55 -24.70 16.78
N ALA A 555 -0.96 -25.69 17.45
CA ALA A 555 -0.11 -25.45 18.61
C ALA A 555 1.25 -26.14 18.40
N ALA A 556 2.31 -25.50 18.87
CA ALA A 556 3.65 -26.07 18.80
C ALA A 556 4.42 -25.87 20.10
N ARG A 557 5.18 -26.87 20.51
CA ARG A 557 5.95 -26.85 21.77
C ARG A 557 7.31 -27.50 21.61
N GLU A 558 8.24 -27.10 22.47
CA GLU A 558 9.48 -27.83 22.70
C GLU A 558 9.21 -29.03 23.62
N MET A 559 9.70 -30.21 23.25
CA MET A 559 9.52 -31.49 23.96
C MET A 559 10.50 -31.72 25.10
#